data_AF-A0A2R6EWV7-F1
#
_entry.id   AF-A0A2R6EWV7-F1
#
_cell.length_a   1.000
_cell.length_b   1.000
_cell.length_c   1.000
_cell.angle_alpha   90.00
_cell.angle_beta   90.00
_cell.angle_gamma   90.00
#
_symmetry.space_group_name_H-M   'P 1'
#
loop_
_entity.id
_entity.type
_entity.pdbx_description
1 polymer ?
#
loop_
_entity_poly.entity_id
_entity_poly.type
_entity_poly.pdbx_seq_one_letter_code
_entity_poly.pdbx_strand_id
1 'polypeptide(L)'
;MCAAGVGVLSVLGIAGAGAEQPDGPGTERWQFTTDAAIGSSPTVVDDTVYVGSDDGRVYAVDTENGTEQWAFDTGGVVTSSPTVVDGTVFVGSRDGFLYALDTENGTQQWAFDTGLDVTSSPTVADGTVFVGSHDETVYALDAADGTQQWTFDTSYLVTESSPTVVDGTVYVGDFDGFGGTLYALDAADGTQQWTYAATGQIVSSPTVVEGTVYVGDRNVHELDAADGAEQWSYDTGEAVVSSPTILDGTVFVGSGDGAVYALEATDGSEAWQFGTGEPVLSAPTVADGTVFVGSDDDNVYALDAADGAQQWSYETGGSIRSAPTVVDGTLFVGSNDGTLYALETSATGSSEDSRVRLGTLGHHHVWAENASSQDGEDGDDGGDDGGGSGDGPPPIVGDTAPQSLAGDGLYRDIDGDGEFTIGDVQLFFEHRDADVVQDNAEFFNFDGGESPGVSIVDVQALFLDYLGEE
;
A
#
# COMPACT_ATOMS: atom_id res chain seq x y z
N MET A 1 37.08 -33.55 -61.45
CA MET A 1 37.00 -32.07 -61.45
C MET A 1 35.53 -31.72 -61.56
N CYS A 2 34.99 -31.05 -60.52
CA CYS A 2 33.71 -30.34 -60.46
C CYS A 2 32.44 -31.17 -60.70
N ALA A 3 31.26 -30.83 -60.20
CA ALA A 3 30.78 -30.10 -59.03
C ALA A 3 29.25 -30.31 -59.08
N ALA A 4 28.61 -30.31 -57.93
CA ALA A 4 27.17 -30.46 -57.77
C ALA A 4 26.37 -29.37 -58.51
N GLY A 5 25.23 -29.77 -59.09
CA GLY A 5 24.14 -28.89 -59.50
C GLY A 5 22.84 -29.43 -58.89
N VAL A 6 22.42 -28.81 -57.79
CA VAL A 6 21.14 -29.09 -57.13
C VAL A 6 20.04 -28.43 -57.95
N GLY A 7 18.99 -29.20 -58.25
CA GLY A 7 17.83 -28.76 -59.01
C GLY A 7 17.03 -27.71 -58.24
N VAL A 8 16.67 -26.65 -58.95
CA VAL A 8 15.68 -25.66 -58.51
C VAL A 8 14.30 -26.32 -58.65
N LEU A 9 13.63 -26.56 -57.53
CA LEU A 9 12.16 -26.62 -57.48
C LEU A 9 11.68 -25.38 -56.72
N SER A 10 11.03 -24.51 -57.47
CA SER A 10 10.25 -23.38 -57.01
C SER A 10 9.16 -23.82 -56.04
N VAL A 11 9.22 -23.31 -54.81
CA VAL A 11 8.06 -23.25 -53.90
C VAL A 11 7.62 -21.79 -53.87
N LEU A 12 6.38 -21.54 -54.28
CA LEU A 12 5.70 -20.27 -54.08
C LEU A 12 5.71 -19.97 -52.57
N GLY A 13 6.42 -18.92 -52.16
CA GLY A 13 6.22 -18.30 -50.86
C GLY A 13 4.83 -17.69 -50.84
N ILE A 14 3.92 -18.31 -50.10
CA ILE A 14 2.71 -17.64 -49.64
C ILE A 14 3.22 -16.64 -48.60
N ALA A 15 3.18 -15.35 -48.93
CA ALA A 15 3.28 -14.30 -47.94
C ALA A 15 2.13 -14.54 -46.94
N GLY A 16 2.47 -15.02 -45.74
CA GLY A 16 1.57 -14.91 -44.61
C GLY A 16 1.35 -13.42 -44.40
N ALA A 17 0.09 -12.99 -44.53
CA ALA A 17 -0.33 -11.70 -44.05
C ALA A 17 0.14 -11.59 -42.60
N GLY A 18 0.92 -10.55 -42.29
CA GLY A 18 1.09 -10.13 -40.91
C GLY A 18 -0.31 -9.89 -40.37
N ALA A 19 -0.66 -10.60 -39.31
CA ALA A 19 -1.75 -10.13 -38.49
C ALA A 19 -1.26 -8.77 -37.96
N GLU A 20 -1.90 -7.69 -38.41
CA GLU A 20 -1.77 -6.40 -37.74
C GLU A 20 -2.16 -6.67 -36.27
N GLN A 21 -1.22 -6.40 -35.36
CA GLN A 21 -1.50 -6.38 -33.92
C GLN A 21 -2.70 -5.43 -33.74
N PRO A 22 -3.72 -5.79 -32.95
CA PRO A 22 -4.85 -4.90 -32.77
C PRO A 22 -4.33 -3.55 -32.26
N ASP A 23 -4.54 -2.50 -33.05
CA ASP A 23 -4.23 -1.12 -32.68
C ASP A 23 -5.45 -0.55 -31.95
N GLY A 24 -5.28 -0.07 -30.71
CA GLY A 24 -6.33 0.60 -29.94
C GLY A 24 -6.17 0.45 -28.43
N PRO A 25 -7.00 1.14 -27.62
CA PRO A 25 -6.96 1.03 -26.17
C PRO A 25 -7.14 -0.42 -25.67
N GLY A 26 -6.43 -0.78 -24.61
CA GLY A 26 -6.45 -2.12 -24.03
C GLY A 26 -5.60 -3.14 -24.80
N THR A 27 -4.64 -2.69 -25.62
CA THR A 27 -3.69 -3.58 -26.31
C THR A 27 -2.27 -3.40 -25.79
N GLU A 28 -1.52 -4.50 -25.73
CA GLU A 28 -0.15 -4.49 -25.23
C GLU A 28 0.80 -3.77 -26.19
N ARG A 29 1.55 -2.80 -25.67
CA ARG A 29 2.69 -2.18 -26.34
C ARG A 29 3.94 -3.03 -26.17
N TRP A 30 4.27 -3.37 -24.92
CA TRP A 30 5.39 -4.22 -24.55
C TRP A 30 5.18 -4.85 -23.17
N GLN A 31 6.01 -5.85 -22.84
CA GLN A 31 6.12 -6.46 -21.52
C GLN A 31 7.58 -6.60 -21.10
N PHE A 32 7.85 -6.45 -19.80
CA PHE A 32 9.15 -6.70 -19.15
C PHE A 32 8.97 -7.73 -18.03
N THR A 33 9.75 -8.81 -18.04
CA THR A 33 9.56 -9.95 -17.12
C THR A 33 10.73 -10.07 -16.14
N THR A 34 10.40 -10.17 -14.86
CA THR A 34 11.29 -10.40 -13.70
C THR A 34 11.32 -11.87 -13.31
N ASP A 35 12.17 -12.25 -12.34
CA ASP A 35 12.30 -13.64 -11.90
C ASP A 35 11.20 -14.06 -10.88
N ALA A 36 10.41 -13.11 -10.39
CA ALA A 36 9.27 -13.32 -9.48
C ALA A 36 8.23 -12.19 -9.62
N ALA A 37 7.14 -12.27 -8.84
CA ALA A 37 6.01 -11.35 -8.88
C ALA A 37 6.40 -9.86 -8.81
N ILE A 38 5.55 -9.02 -9.42
CA ILE A 38 5.62 -7.57 -9.33
C ILE A 38 4.38 -7.08 -8.60
N GLY A 39 4.45 -7.04 -7.27
CA GLY A 39 3.40 -6.47 -6.40
C GLY A 39 3.50 -4.96 -6.23
N SER A 40 4.67 -4.38 -6.49
CA SER A 40 4.92 -2.94 -6.43
C SER A 40 4.16 -2.19 -7.53
N SER A 41 3.48 -1.10 -7.17
CA SER A 41 2.99 -0.11 -8.15
C SER A 41 4.16 0.56 -8.88
N PRO A 42 4.12 0.70 -10.22
CA PRO A 42 5.20 1.32 -10.99
C PRO A 42 5.17 2.85 -10.88
N THR A 43 6.34 3.45 -10.72
CA THR A 43 6.52 4.92 -10.74
C THR A 43 7.19 5.34 -12.03
N VAL A 44 6.61 6.29 -12.75
CA VAL A 44 7.09 6.78 -14.03
C VAL A 44 7.56 8.21 -13.87
N VAL A 45 8.81 8.47 -14.21
CA VAL A 45 9.40 9.82 -14.26
C VAL A 45 10.21 9.92 -15.55
N ASP A 46 9.94 10.97 -16.31
CA ASP A 46 10.47 11.16 -17.66
C ASP A 46 10.25 9.91 -18.54
N ASP A 47 11.31 9.35 -19.10
CA ASP A 47 11.27 8.19 -20.01
C ASP A 47 11.55 6.85 -19.27
N THR A 48 11.37 6.81 -17.94
CA THR A 48 11.71 5.63 -17.11
C THR A 48 10.57 5.21 -16.18
N VAL A 49 10.27 3.91 -16.18
CA VAL A 49 9.43 3.21 -15.21
C VAL A 49 10.32 2.57 -14.14
N TYR A 50 10.06 2.87 -12.87
CA TYR A 50 10.71 2.27 -11.71
C TYR A 50 9.75 1.31 -11.03
N VAL A 51 10.21 0.10 -10.70
CA VAL A 51 9.36 -0.92 -10.07
C VAL A 51 10.17 -1.89 -9.20
N GLY A 52 9.60 -2.32 -8.07
CA GLY A 52 10.13 -3.38 -7.23
C GLY A 52 9.58 -4.77 -7.58
N SER A 53 10.36 -5.82 -7.37
CA SER A 53 9.93 -7.22 -7.54
C SER A 53 10.25 -8.09 -6.34
N ASP A 54 9.47 -9.16 -6.19
CA ASP A 54 9.69 -10.24 -5.23
C ASP A 54 10.97 -11.04 -5.48
N ASP A 55 11.64 -10.83 -6.60
CA ASP A 55 12.97 -11.41 -6.84
C ASP A 55 14.10 -10.67 -6.10
N GLY A 56 13.72 -9.60 -5.40
CA GLY A 56 14.55 -8.78 -4.55
C GLY A 56 15.28 -7.67 -5.26
N ARG A 57 14.81 -7.26 -6.43
CA ARG A 57 15.38 -6.17 -7.21
C ARG A 57 14.44 -4.99 -7.39
N VAL A 58 15.08 -3.84 -7.58
CA VAL A 58 14.47 -2.63 -8.12
C VAL A 58 14.94 -2.49 -9.57
N TYR A 59 14.01 -2.23 -10.47
CA TYR A 59 14.25 -2.10 -11.90
C TYR A 59 13.94 -0.69 -12.38
N ALA A 60 14.77 -0.17 -13.29
CA ALA A 60 14.44 0.94 -14.17
C ALA A 60 14.27 0.43 -15.59
N VAL A 61 13.13 0.73 -16.20
CA VAL A 61 12.70 0.21 -17.49
C VAL A 61 12.29 1.37 -18.39
N ASP A 62 12.75 1.36 -19.64
CA ASP A 62 12.43 2.38 -20.63
C ASP A 62 10.93 2.39 -20.99
N THR A 63 10.27 3.54 -20.91
CA THR A 63 8.82 3.67 -21.15
C THR A 63 8.41 3.37 -22.59
N GLU A 64 9.29 3.62 -23.58
CA GLU A 64 8.97 3.47 -25.00
C GLU A 64 8.99 2.00 -25.44
N ASN A 65 9.94 1.22 -24.93
CA ASN A 65 10.24 -0.10 -25.48
C ASN A 65 10.41 -1.23 -24.44
N GLY A 66 10.29 -0.94 -23.15
CA GLY A 66 10.35 -1.96 -22.10
C GLY A 66 11.75 -2.54 -21.85
N THR A 67 12.81 -1.87 -22.32
CA THR A 67 14.18 -2.35 -22.08
C THR A 67 14.66 -1.96 -20.70
N GLU A 68 15.34 -2.88 -20.02
CA GLU A 68 16.02 -2.60 -18.75
C GLU A 68 17.11 -1.54 -18.97
N GLN A 69 17.02 -0.45 -18.23
CA GLN A 69 18.04 0.59 -18.16
C GLN A 69 19.06 0.24 -17.07
N TRP A 70 18.58 -0.17 -15.90
CA TRP A 70 19.39 -0.73 -14.81
C TRP A 70 18.55 -1.59 -13.86
N ALA A 71 19.22 -2.40 -13.05
CA ALA A 71 18.63 -3.12 -11.93
C ALA A 71 19.55 -3.01 -10.68
N PHE A 72 18.94 -2.96 -9.50
CA PHE A 72 19.64 -2.94 -8.21
C PHE A 72 19.20 -4.14 -7.38
N ASP A 73 20.17 -4.99 -6.98
CA ASP A 73 19.92 -6.09 -6.03
C ASP A 73 19.84 -5.55 -4.60
N THR A 74 18.68 -5.68 -3.98
CA THR A 74 18.56 -5.56 -2.52
C THR A 74 18.99 -6.90 -1.87
N GLY A 75 18.65 -7.13 -0.61
CA GLY A 75 18.82 -8.42 0.09
C GLY A 75 17.53 -9.21 0.26
N GLY A 76 16.37 -8.67 -0.12
CA GLY A 76 15.05 -9.20 0.20
C GLY A 76 13.98 -8.77 -0.80
N VAL A 77 12.75 -9.26 -0.64
CA VAL A 77 11.61 -8.93 -1.51
C VAL A 77 11.33 -7.42 -1.52
N VAL A 78 11.04 -6.86 -2.71
CA VAL A 78 10.68 -5.44 -2.87
C VAL A 78 9.22 -5.31 -3.24
N THR A 79 8.34 -5.24 -2.23
CA THR A 79 6.91 -4.95 -2.40
C THR A 79 6.56 -3.47 -2.28
N SER A 80 7.44 -2.65 -1.70
CA SER A 80 7.30 -1.19 -1.63
C SER A 80 7.26 -0.59 -3.03
N SER A 81 6.34 0.33 -3.29
CA SER A 81 6.38 1.14 -4.50
C SER A 81 7.51 2.16 -4.43
N PRO A 82 8.31 2.36 -5.50
CA PRO A 82 9.34 3.38 -5.52
C PRO A 82 8.77 4.80 -5.53
N THR A 83 9.40 5.72 -4.82
CA THR A 83 9.13 7.16 -4.94
C THR A 83 10.33 7.86 -5.54
N VAL A 84 10.12 8.70 -6.55
CA VAL A 84 11.22 9.32 -7.31
C VAL A 84 11.17 10.83 -7.19
N VAL A 85 12.28 11.43 -6.74
CA VAL A 85 12.41 12.88 -6.48
C VAL A 85 13.82 13.34 -6.81
N ASP A 86 13.97 14.43 -7.54
CA ASP A 86 15.26 15.10 -7.77
C ASP A 86 16.42 14.15 -8.16
N GLY A 87 16.11 13.13 -8.95
CA GLY A 87 17.11 12.15 -9.40
C GLY A 87 17.45 11.06 -8.39
N THR A 88 16.63 10.88 -7.35
CA THR A 88 16.75 9.79 -6.37
C THR A 88 15.48 8.95 -6.33
N VAL A 89 15.64 7.63 -6.34
CA VAL A 89 14.60 6.62 -6.13
C VAL A 89 14.67 6.15 -4.69
N PHE A 90 13.60 6.34 -3.92
CA PHE A 90 13.43 5.84 -2.56
C PHE A 90 12.55 4.60 -2.58
N VAL A 91 12.97 3.52 -1.92
CA VAL A 91 12.24 2.25 -1.93
C VAL A 91 12.57 1.37 -0.73
N GLY A 92 11.55 0.79 -0.10
CA GLY A 92 11.69 -0.16 1.00
C GLY A 92 11.88 -1.61 0.53
N SER A 93 12.56 -2.42 1.33
CA SER A 93 12.70 -3.86 1.09
C SER A 93 12.46 -4.67 2.37
N ARG A 94 12.06 -5.93 2.19
CA ARG A 94 11.90 -6.91 3.27
C ARG A 94 13.24 -7.42 3.84
N ASP A 95 14.36 -6.85 3.40
CA ASP A 95 15.64 -7.03 4.07
C ASP A 95 15.85 -6.07 5.25
N GLY A 96 14.88 -5.20 5.51
CA GLY A 96 14.90 -4.23 6.60
C GLY A 96 15.56 -2.90 6.24
N PHE A 97 15.73 -2.60 4.96
CA PHE A 97 16.31 -1.34 4.50
C PHE A 97 15.33 -0.48 3.71
N LEU A 98 15.41 0.82 3.96
CA LEU A 98 15.03 1.84 2.98
C LEU A 98 16.27 2.23 2.17
N TYR A 99 16.16 2.15 0.85
CA TYR A 99 17.22 2.52 -0.08
C TYR A 99 16.95 3.85 -0.75
N ALA A 100 18.01 4.63 -0.98
CA ALA A 100 18.03 5.75 -1.91
C ALA A 100 19.00 5.43 -3.05
N LEU A 101 18.48 5.39 -4.28
CA LEU A 101 19.22 5.00 -5.49
C LEU A 101 19.25 6.15 -6.48
N ASP A 102 20.37 6.33 -7.18
CA ASP A 102 20.51 7.31 -8.25
C ASP A 102 19.66 6.91 -9.48
N THR A 103 18.82 7.80 -9.99
CA THR A 103 17.93 7.49 -11.13
C THR A 103 18.69 7.17 -12.42
N GLU A 104 19.88 7.75 -12.64
CA GLU A 104 20.61 7.57 -13.90
C GLU A 104 21.22 6.18 -14.06
N ASN A 105 21.55 5.50 -12.95
CA ASN A 105 22.37 4.30 -12.98
C ASN A 105 22.07 3.27 -11.88
N GLY A 106 21.12 3.54 -10.99
CA GLY A 106 20.71 2.64 -9.91
C GLY A 106 21.74 2.49 -8.80
N THR A 107 22.77 3.34 -8.74
CA THR A 107 23.77 3.25 -7.66
C THR A 107 23.17 3.71 -6.34
N GLN A 108 23.40 2.92 -5.29
CA GLN A 108 22.99 3.30 -3.94
C GLN A 108 23.71 4.57 -3.49
N GLN A 109 22.92 5.62 -3.22
CA GLN A 109 23.37 6.86 -2.61
C GLN A 109 23.49 6.69 -1.09
N TRP A 110 22.45 6.14 -0.45
CA TRP A 110 22.44 5.75 0.95
C TRP A 110 21.45 4.60 1.19
N ALA A 111 21.55 3.97 2.37
CA ALA A 111 20.54 3.02 2.87
C ALA A 111 20.39 3.22 4.38
N PHE A 112 19.15 3.08 4.87
CA PHE A 112 18.79 3.19 6.28
C PHE A 112 18.24 1.86 6.77
N ASP A 113 18.74 1.37 7.91
CA ASP A 113 18.38 0.09 8.52
C ASP A 113 17.27 0.33 9.56
N THR A 114 16.06 -0.14 9.28
CA THR A 114 14.92 -0.13 10.23
C THR A 114 14.92 -1.37 11.13
N GLY A 115 15.78 -2.35 10.86
CA GLY A 115 15.90 -3.60 11.63
C GLY A 115 14.86 -4.68 11.29
N LEU A 116 13.71 -4.31 10.73
CA LEU A 116 12.66 -5.20 10.21
C LEU A 116 12.08 -4.69 8.89
N ASP A 117 11.32 -5.55 8.19
CA ASP A 117 10.80 -5.31 6.85
C ASP A 117 10.25 -3.88 6.63
N VAL A 118 10.59 -3.30 5.48
CA VAL A 118 10.02 -2.04 4.99
C VAL A 118 9.12 -2.37 3.80
N THR A 119 7.83 -2.59 4.09
CA THR A 119 6.82 -2.93 3.07
C THR A 119 5.97 -1.74 2.66
N SER A 120 5.90 -0.69 3.50
CA SER A 120 5.23 0.56 3.13
C SER A 120 6.02 1.31 2.07
N SER A 121 5.31 2.05 1.21
CA SER A 121 5.96 2.88 0.19
C SER A 121 6.40 4.21 0.81
N PRO A 122 7.63 4.68 0.56
CA PRO A 122 8.11 5.94 1.10
C PRO A 122 7.41 7.13 0.47
N THR A 123 7.14 8.17 1.25
CA THR A 123 6.65 9.46 0.75
C THR A 123 7.67 10.53 1.05
N VAL A 124 7.90 11.43 0.10
CA VAL A 124 8.89 12.51 0.24
C VAL A 124 8.18 13.85 0.19
N ALA A 125 8.39 14.67 1.22
CA ALA A 125 7.86 16.03 1.30
C ALA A 125 8.88 16.93 1.99
N ASP A 126 9.07 18.14 1.46
CA ASP A 126 9.98 19.16 2.02
C ASP A 126 11.40 18.66 2.37
N GLY A 127 11.90 17.66 1.63
CA GLY A 127 13.24 17.11 1.83
C GLY A 127 13.34 16.02 2.87
N THR A 128 12.21 15.54 3.36
CA THR A 128 12.11 14.46 4.33
C THR A 128 11.41 13.27 3.70
N VAL A 129 11.97 12.09 3.88
CA VAL A 129 11.39 10.79 3.52
C VAL A 129 10.66 10.24 4.74
N PHE A 130 9.37 9.97 4.58
CA PHE A 130 8.52 9.34 5.57
C PHE A 130 8.25 7.89 5.15
N VAL A 131 8.45 6.95 6.06
CA VAL A 131 8.23 5.53 5.80
C VAL A 131 7.82 4.80 7.08
N GLY A 132 6.94 3.83 6.96
CA GLY A 132 6.58 2.89 8.03
C GLY A 132 7.31 1.55 7.91
N SER A 133 7.62 0.93 9.05
CA SER A 133 8.24 -0.40 9.08
C SER A 133 7.50 -1.37 10.01
N HIS A 134 7.76 -2.66 9.81
CA HIS A 134 7.28 -3.76 10.64
C HIS A 134 7.90 -3.78 12.05
N ASP A 135 8.77 -2.83 12.39
CA ASP A 135 9.24 -2.60 13.75
C ASP A 135 8.31 -1.69 14.56
N GLU A 136 7.07 -1.48 14.09
CA GLU A 136 6.06 -0.66 14.76
C GLU A 136 6.48 0.81 14.83
N THR A 137 7.29 1.27 13.86
CA THR A 137 7.83 2.63 13.83
C THR A 137 7.58 3.33 12.50
N VAL A 138 7.19 4.61 12.59
CA VAL A 138 7.23 5.57 11.48
C VAL A 138 8.53 6.37 11.57
N TYR A 139 9.27 6.42 10.47
CA TYR A 139 10.54 7.11 10.35
C TYR A 139 10.39 8.37 9.50
N ALA A 140 11.04 9.46 9.93
CA ALA A 140 11.31 10.62 9.11
C ALA A 140 12.83 10.77 8.94
N LEU A 141 13.30 10.75 7.69
CA LEU A 141 14.70 10.75 7.33
C LEU A 141 15.01 11.91 6.38
N ASP A 142 16.17 12.55 6.50
CA ASP A 142 16.61 13.53 5.52
C ASP A 142 16.83 12.86 4.16
N ALA A 143 16.18 13.37 3.10
CA ALA A 143 16.21 12.78 1.78
C ALA A 143 17.62 12.78 1.14
N ALA A 144 18.48 13.73 1.52
CA ALA A 144 19.80 13.87 0.92
C ALA A 144 20.81 12.85 1.47
N ASP A 145 20.72 12.46 2.74
CA ASP A 145 21.72 11.60 3.37
C ASP A 145 21.17 10.45 4.25
N GLY A 146 19.86 10.32 4.37
CA GLY A 146 19.19 9.29 5.16
C GLY A 146 19.34 9.48 6.67
N THR A 147 19.74 10.66 7.14
CA THR A 147 19.84 10.91 8.58
C THR A 147 18.46 10.96 9.22
N GLN A 148 18.27 10.18 10.28
CA GLN A 148 17.01 10.18 11.03
C GLN A 148 16.77 11.55 11.69
N GLN A 149 15.62 12.15 11.35
CA GLN A 149 15.13 13.40 11.92
C GLN A 149 14.28 13.13 13.16
N TRP A 150 13.30 12.22 13.04
CA TRP A 150 12.46 11.77 14.15
C TRP A 150 11.92 10.34 13.89
N THR A 151 11.41 9.72 14.95
CA THR A 151 10.65 8.47 14.89
C THR A 151 9.38 8.59 15.74
N PHE A 152 8.35 7.84 15.37
CA PHE A 152 7.12 7.71 16.13
C PHE A 152 6.76 6.22 16.25
N ASP A 153 6.62 5.74 17.48
CA ASP A 153 6.23 4.36 17.75
C ASP A 153 4.70 4.24 17.62
N THR A 154 4.23 3.42 16.69
CA THR A 154 2.82 3.05 16.56
C THR A 154 2.45 1.98 17.57
N SER A 155 1.15 1.71 17.74
CA SER A 155 0.74 0.65 18.68
C SER A 155 1.05 -0.73 18.11
N TYR A 156 1.10 -0.81 16.78
CA TYR A 156 1.27 -2.05 16.03
C TYR A 156 2.03 -1.83 14.72
N LEU A 157 2.14 -2.89 13.90
CA LEU A 157 2.94 -2.89 12.69
C LEU A 157 2.45 -1.83 11.69
N VAL A 158 3.37 -1.06 11.13
CA VAL A 158 3.07 -0.19 9.98
C VAL A 158 3.33 -1.00 8.71
N THR A 159 2.27 -1.61 8.18
CA THR A 159 2.33 -2.49 7.02
C THR A 159 1.51 -1.92 5.88
N GLU A 160 2.02 -1.95 4.64
CA GLU A 160 1.32 -1.67 3.36
C GLU A 160 0.62 -0.29 3.21
N SER A 161 0.07 0.31 4.28
CA SER A 161 -0.35 1.69 4.39
C SER A 161 0.87 2.59 4.30
N SER A 162 0.94 3.32 3.18
CA SER A 162 2.04 4.23 2.89
C SER A 162 1.72 5.61 3.48
N PRO A 163 2.68 6.29 4.14
CA PRO A 163 2.44 7.61 4.70
C PRO A 163 1.99 8.60 3.63
N THR A 164 1.06 9.48 3.96
CA THR A 164 0.62 10.58 3.09
C THR A 164 0.89 11.90 3.79
N VAL A 165 1.55 12.84 3.11
CA VAL A 165 1.93 14.12 3.71
C VAL A 165 1.21 15.27 3.01
N VAL A 166 0.38 15.99 3.76
CA VAL A 166 -0.36 17.16 3.26
C VAL A 166 -0.38 18.23 4.35
N ASP A 167 -0.10 19.48 3.96
CA ASP A 167 -0.14 20.67 4.82
C ASP A 167 0.64 20.53 6.15
N GLY A 168 1.79 19.85 6.10
CA GLY A 168 2.64 19.62 7.26
C GLY A 168 2.15 18.51 8.22
N THR A 169 1.18 17.70 7.81
CA THR A 169 0.71 16.54 8.56
C THR A 169 0.99 15.24 7.81
N VAL A 170 1.54 14.25 8.50
CA VAL A 170 1.74 12.87 8.04
C VAL A 170 0.57 12.02 8.50
N TYR A 171 -0.13 11.40 7.56
CA TYR A 171 -1.20 10.44 7.80
C TYR A 171 -0.73 9.03 7.52
N VAL A 172 -0.89 8.12 8.47
CA VAL A 172 -0.41 6.73 8.35
C VAL A 172 -1.24 5.78 9.20
N GLY A 173 -1.59 4.63 8.64
CA GLY A 173 -2.31 3.56 9.35
C GLY A 173 -1.37 2.53 9.98
N ASP A 174 -1.74 2.01 11.15
CA ASP A 174 -1.16 0.78 11.71
C ASP A 174 -2.15 -0.40 11.68
N PHE A 175 -1.64 -1.59 11.94
CA PHE A 175 -2.42 -2.83 11.93
C PHE A 175 -1.95 -3.84 12.98
N ASP A 176 -2.91 -4.45 13.70
CA ASP A 176 -2.65 -5.38 14.83
C ASP A 176 -3.11 -6.84 14.65
N GLY A 177 -3.66 -7.18 13.50
CA GLY A 177 -4.36 -8.46 13.28
C GLY A 177 -5.88 -8.33 13.18
N PHE A 178 -6.48 -7.39 13.91
CA PHE A 178 -7.91 -7.33 14.21
C PHE A 178 -8.53 -5.94 14.01
N GLY A 179 -7.73 -4.88 14.07
CA GLY A 179 -8.11 -3.50 13.81
C GLY A 179 -6.90 -2.67 13.36
N GLY A 180 -7.09 -1.37 13.22
CA GLY A 180 -6.04 -0.43 12.87
C GLY A 180 -6.34 0.98 13.38
N THR A 181 -5.28 1.75 13.59
CA THR A 181 -5.35 3.14 14.00
C THR A 181 -4.77 4.01 12.89
N LEU A 182 -5.52 5.01 12.46
CA LEU A 182 -4.99 6.08 11.62
C LEU A 182 -4.39 7.14 12.54
N TYR A 183 -3.14 7.49 12.28
CA TYR A 183 -2.41 8.54 12.97
C TYR A 183 -2.31 9.77 12.07
N ALA A 184 -2.50 10.95 12.66
CA ALA A 184 -2.05 12.21 12.10
C ALA A 184 -0.90 12.74 12.96
N LEU A 185 0.28 12.90 12.35
CA LEU A 185 1.51 13.32 12.99
C LEU A 185 1.99 14.64 12.38
N ASP A 186 2.55 15.54 13.18
CA ASP A 186 3.22 16.72 12.67
C ASP A 186 4.48 16.31 11.87
N ALA A 187 4.60 16.75 10.62
CA ALA A 187 5.69 16.35 9.74
C ALA A 187 7.06 16.86 10.22
N ALA A 188 7.11 17.95 10.98
CA ALA A 188 8.37 18.56 11.40
C ALA A 188 9.00 17.82 12.59
N ASP A 189 8.20 17.24 13.49
CA ASP A 189 8.71 16.65 14.74
C ASP A 189 8.08 15.30 15.15
N GLY A 190 7.12 14.78 14.37
CA GLY A 190 6.46 13.51 14.61
C GLY A 190 5.45 13.55 15.77
N THR A 191 5.10 14.74 16.29
CA THR A 191 4.12 14.82 17.38
C THR A 191 2.73 14.42 16.91
N GLN A 192 2.10 13.51 17.65
CA GLN A 192 0.73 13.08 17.35
C GLN A 192 -0.26 14.23 17.53
N GLN A 193 -0.96 14.58 16.45
CA GLN A 193 -2.02 15.58 16.42
C GLN A 193 -3.36 14.94 16.82
N TRP A 194 -3.73 13.82 16.19
CA TRP A 194 -4.93 13.04 16.51
C TRP A 194 -4.79 11.59 16.07
N THR A 195 -5.71 10.73 16.54
CA THR A 195 -5.86 9.35 16.06
C THR A 195 -7.32 9.01 15.79
N TYR A 196 -7.53 8.11 14.84
CA TYR A 196 -8.83 7.52 14.55
C TYR A 196 -8.73 6.00 14.63
N ALA A 197 -9.52 5.39 15.51
CA ALA A 197 -9.58 3.93 15.67
C ALA A 197 -10.61 3.37 14.69
N ALA A 198 -10.14 2.67 13.66
CA ALA A 198 -10.99 2.03 12.68
C ALA A 198 -11.58 0.72 13.23
N THR A 199 -12.65 0.26 12.60
CA THR A 199 -13.35 -0.97 13.00
C THR A 199 -12.73 -2.24 12.40
N GLY A 200 -11.97 -2.07 11.31
CA GLY A 200 -11.19 -3.09 10.64
C GLY A 200 -9.74 -2.66 10.45
N GLN A 201 -9.04 -3.40 9.58
CA GLN A 201 -7.62 -3.22 9.32
C GLN A 201 -7.40 -1.99 8.42
N ILE A 202 -6.55 -1.04 8.82
CA ILE A 202 -6.17 0.09 7.96
C ILE A 202 -4.92 -0.31 7.17
N VAL A 203 -5.14 -0.99 6.06
CA VAL A 203 -4.08 -1.43 5.14
C VAL A 203 -3.97 -0.47 3.94
N SER A 204 -5.02 0.30 3.69
CA SER A 204 -5.05 1.32 2.64
C SER A 204 -4.20 2.54 3.02
N SER A 205 -3.58 3.17 2.02
CA SER A 205 -2.91 4.46 2.21
C SER A 205 -3.97 5.56 2.27
N PRO A 206 -3.91 6.49 3.24
CA PRO A 206 -4.88 7.58 3.34
C PRO A 206 -4.80 8.48 2.11
N THR A 207 -5.93 9.00 1.63
CA THR A 207 -5.93 10.03 0.58
C THR A 207 -6.47 11.32 1.15
N VAL A 208 -5.69 12.41 1.05
CA VAL A 208 -6.05 13.69 1.68
C VAL A 208 -6.26 14.75 0.61
N VAL A 209 -7.43 15.39 0.63
CA VAL A 209 -7.81 16.43 -0.32
C VAL A 209 -8.67 17.49 0.36
N GLU A 210 -8.32 18.76 0.18
CA GLU A 210 -9.12 19.92 0.63
C GLU A 210 -9.55 19.88 2.12
N GLY A 211 -8.70 19.34 3.00
CA GLY A 211 -8.99 19.23 4.44
C GLY A 211 -9.81 18.01 4.83
N THR A 212 -9.92 17.03 3.93
CA THR A 212 -10.63 15.77 4.15
C THR A 212 -9.69 14.58 3.96
N VAL A 213 -9.79 13.58 4.84
CA VAL A 213 -9.02 12.34 4.77
C VAL A 213 -9.95 11.18 4.41
N TYR A 214 -9.60 10.44 3.37
CA TYR A 214 -10.27 9.21 2.96
C TYR A 214 -9.40 8.00 3.29
N VAL A 215 -9.99 6.99 3.93
CA VAL A 215 -9.27 5.77 4.28
C VAL A 215 -10.21 4.56 4.22
N GLY A 216 -9.67 3.42 3.81
CA GLY A 216 -10.36 2.13 3.76
C GLY A 216 -9.96 1.20 4.91
N ASP A 217 -10.95 0.52 5.49
CA ASP A 217 -10.78 -0.63 6.39
C ASP A 217 -11.60 -1.85 5.92
N ARG A 218 -12.81 -2.10 6.46
CA ARG A 218 -13.94 -2.82 5.84
C ARG A 218 -14.93 -1.86 5.17
N ASN A 219 -14.89 -0.60 5.58
CA ASN A 219 -15.66 0.50 5.05
C ASN A 219 -14.71 1.48 4.35
N VAL A 220 -15.29 2.37 3.56
CA VAL A 220 -14.67 3.64 3.20
C VAL A 220 -15.08 4.66 4.25
N HIS A 221 -14.12 5.38 4.83
CA HIS A 221 -14.35 6.46 5.77
C HIS A 221 -13.96 7.80 5.15
N GLU A 222 -14.74 8.82 5.48
CA GLU A 222 -14.36 10.23 5.33
C GLU A 222 -14.17 10.84 6.71
N LEU A 223 -13.00 11.44 6.95
CA LEU A 223 -12.64 12.10 8.19
C LEU A 223 -12.27 13.57 7.94
N ASP A 224 -12.55 14.44 8.89
CA ASP A 224 -12.04 15.82 8.89
C ASP A 224 -10.53 15.80 9.19
N ALA A 225 -9.71 16.42 8.34
CA ALA A 225 -8.26 16.41 8.47
C ALA A 225 -7.75 17.14 9.73
N ALA A 226 -8.53 18.09 10.28
CA ALA A 226 -8.13 18.91 11.41
C ALA A 226 -8.24 18.17 12.75
N ASP A 227 -9.20 17.25 12.90
CA ASP A 227 -9.47 16.58 14.17
C ASP A 227 -9.74 15.07 14.08
N GLY A 228 -9.78 14.50 12.88
CA GLY A 228 -10.04 13.09 12.63
C GLY A 228 -11.49 12.68 12.84
N ALA A 229 -12.42 13.63 12.94
CA ALA A 229 -13.84 13.31 13.13
C ALA A 229 -14.45 12.69 11.86
N GLU A 230 -15.04 11.51 12.00
CA GLU A 230 -15.77 10.84 10.92
C GLU A 230 -16.97 11.68 10.47
N GLN A 231 -17.01 11.99 9.18
CA GLN A 231 -18.11 12.66 8.50
C GLN A 231 -19.13 11.64 7.97
N TRP A 232 -18.63 10.57 7.34
CA TRP A 232 -19.43 9.45 6.90
C TRP A 232 -18.59 8.18 6.75
N SER A 233 -19.28 7.03 6.71
CA SER A 233 -18.71 5.73 6.34
C SER A 233 -19.63 4.95 5.41
N TYR A 234 -19.04 4.13 4.54
CA TYR A 234 -19.74 3.26 3.59
C TYR A 234 -19.21 1.82 3.67
N ASP A 235 -20.08 0.86 4.00
CA ASP A 235 -19.74 -0.56 4.07
C ASP A 235 -19.79 -1.20 2.67
N THR A 236 -18.62 -1.59 2.15
CA THR A 236 -18.49 -2.31 0.87
C THR A 236 -18.75 -3.82 1.02
N GLY A 237 -18.98 -4.31 2.24
CA GLY A 237 -19.27 -5.70 2.55
C GLY A 237 -18.06 -6.55 2.90
N GLU A 238 -16.87 -6.21 2.41
CA GLU A 238 -15.58 -6.85 2.70
C GLU A 238 -14.44 -5.82 2.77
N ALA A 239 -13.23 -6.25 3.13
CA ALA A 239 -12.06 -5.37 3.34
C ALA A 239 -11.78 -4.44 2.15
N VAL A 240 -11.64 -3.16 2.43
CA VAL A 240 -11.17 -2.09 1.56
C VAL A 240 -9.66 -1.92 1.74
N VAL A 241 -8.90 -2.77 1.07
CA VAL A 241 -7.43 -2.74 1.11
C VAL A 241 -6.87 -1.71 0.12
N SER A 242 -7.62 -1.40 -0.93
CA SER A 242 -7.18 -0.46 -1.95
C SER A 242 -7.20 0.99 -1.44
N SER A 243 -6.18 1.77 -1.83
CA SER A 243 -6.12 3.19 -1.47
C SER A 243 -7.16 3.99 -2.27
N PRO A 244 -8.03 4.80 -1.62
CA PRO A 244 -9.03 5.59 -2.33
C PRO A 244 -8.44 6.51 -3.40
N THR A 245 -9.26 6.89 -4.38
CA THR A 245 -8.89 7.88 -5.40
C THR A 245 -10.01 8.88 -5.54
N ILE A 246 -9.70 10.17 -5.56
CA ILE A 246 -10.73 11.19 -5.64
C ILE A 246 -10.55 11.96 -6.94
N LEU A 247 -11.64 12.09 -7.72
CA LEU A 247 -11.71 13.00 -8.86
C LEU A 247 -13.09 13.65 -8.90
N ASP A 248 -13.13 14.98 -9.03
CA ASP A 248 -14.35 15.77 -9.23
C ASP A 248 -15.48 15.49 -8.22
N GLY A 249 -15.12 15.18 -6.96
CA GLY A 249 -16.07 14.89 -5.89
C GLY A 249 -16.59 13.45 -5.88
N THR A 250 -15.97 12.54 -6.62
CA THR A 250 -16.24 11.10 -6.56
C THR A 250 -15.04 10.36 -5.99
N VAL A 251 -15.29 9.49 -5.02
CA VAL A 251 -14.31 8.59 -4.40
C VAL A 251 -14.40 7.22 -5.08
N PHE A 252 -13.31 6.78 -5.68
CA PHE A 252 -13.18 5.47 -6.32
C PHE A 252 -12.36 4.54 -5.44
N VAL A 253 -12.84 3.31 -5.28
CA VAL A 253 -12.19 2.32 -4.43
C VAL A 253 -12.44 0.89 -4.94
N GLY A 254 -11.44 0.03 -4.82
CA GLY A 254 -11.57 -1.43 -4.96
C GLY A 254 -11.80 -2.11 -3.61
N SER A 255 -12.62 -3.14 -3.60
CA SER A 255 -12.99 -3.89 -2.40
C SER A 255 -12.70 -5.39 -2.55
N GLY A 256 -12.45 -6.03 -1.41
CA GLY A 256 -12.22 -7.48 -1.28
C GLY A 256 -13.43 -8.33 -1.67
N ASP A 257 -14.62 -7.73 -1.83
CA ASP A 257 -15.83 -8.40 -2.30
C ASP A 257 -15.83 -8.65 -3.84
N GLY A 258 -14.81 -8.15 -4.54
CA GLY A 258 -14.70 -8.24 -5.99
C GLY A 258 -15.51 -7.15 -6.70
N ALA A 259 -15.57 -5.95 -6.13
CA ALA A 259 -16.17 -4.80 -6.79
C ALA A 259 -15.30 -3.54 -6.72
N VAL A 260 -15.50 -2.69 -7.73
CA VAL A 260 -15.06 -1.29 -7.77
C VAL A 260 -16.27 -0.43 -7.46
N TYR A 261 -16.12 0.49 -6.52
CA TYR A 261 -17.15 1.42 -6.09
C TYR A 261 -16.77 2.84 -6.49
N ALA A 262 -17.78 3.62 -6.87
CA ALA A 262 -17.73 5.07 -6.92
C ALA A 262 -18.75 5.64 -5.93
N LEU A 263 -18.25 6.44 -4.99
CA LEU A 263 -19.04 7.05 -3.93
C LEU A 263 -19.02 8.58 -4.09
N GLU A 264 -20.14 9.23 -3.81
CA GLU A 264 -20.21 10.69 -3.77
C GLU A 264 -19.45 11.20 -2.54
N ALA A 265 -18.41 12.02 -2.73
CA ALA A 265 -17.61 12.57 -1.63
C ALA A 265 -18.46 13.38 -0.63
N THR A 266 -19.60 13.93 -1.05
CA THR A 266 -20.42 14.77 -0.16
C THR A 266 -21.14 14.01 0.94
N ASP A 267 -21.47 12.73 0.74
CA ASP A 267 -22.28 11.96 1.68
C ASP A 267 -22.02 10.45 1.70
N GLY A 268 -21.03 9.98 0.95
CA GLY A 268 -20.66 8.57 0.84
C GLY A 268 -21.67 7.72 0.08
N SER A 269 -22.69 8.31 -0.57
CA SER A 269 -23.69 7.52 -1.30
C SER A 269 -23.10 6.90 -2.56
N GLU A 270 -23.48 5.65 -2.85
CA GLU A 270 -23.01 4.95 -4.05
C GLU A 270 -23.56 5.60 -5.32
N ALA A 271 -22.65 6.09 -6.17
CA ALA A 271 -22.94 6.58 -7.51
C ALA A 271 -23.07 5.40 -8.49
N TRP A 272 -22.09 4.49 -8.47
CA TRP A 272 -22.11 3.25 -9.24
C TRP A 272 -21.21 2.18 -8.61
N GLN A 273 -21.43 0.92 -9.00
CA GLN A 273 -20.56 -0.21 -8.71
C GLN A 273 -20.29 -1.05 -9.98
N PHE A 274 -19.10 -1.62 -10.08
CA PHE A 274 -18.70 -2.56 -11.13
C PHE A 274 -18.12 -3.83 -10.50
N GLY A 275 -18.65 -5.00 -10.86
CA GLY A 275 -18.18 -6.28 -10.32
C GLY A 275 -17.09 -6.92 -11.18
N THR A 276 -16.01 -7.34 -10.54
CA THR A 276 -14.94 -8.19 -11.09
C THR A 276 -15.21 -9.66 -10.74
N GLY A 277 -14.34 -10.57 -11.21
CA GLY A 277 -14.45 -12.00 -10.92
C GLY A 277 -13.91 -12.41 -9.55
N GLU A 278 -12.96 -11.64 -9.02
CA GLU A 278 -12.20 -11.88 -7.78
C GLU A 278 -11.87 -10.53 -7.10
N PRO A 279 -11.32 -10.50 -5.88
CA PRO A 279 -11.04 -9.27 -5.14
C PRO A 279 -10.34 -8.15 -5.92
N VAL A 280 -10.66 -6.90 -5.60
CA VAL A 280 -10.01 -5.70 -6.17
C VAL A 280 -9.12 -5.07 -5.11
N LEU A 281 -7.87 -5.52 -5.04
CA LEU A 281 -6.89 -5.04 -4.06
C LEU A 281 -6.01 -3.91 -4.61
N SER A 282 -5.98 -3.74 -5.93
CA SER A 282 -5.28 -2.65 -6.61
C SER A 282 -5.96 -1.31 -6.33
N ALA A 283 -5.16 -0.29 -5.98
CA ALA A 283 -5.66 1.08 -5.88
C ALA A 283 -6.08 1.59 -7.27
N PRO A 284 -7.29 2.14 -7.45
CA PRO A 284 -7.73 2.66 -8.74
C PRO A 284 -6.85 3.83 -9.21
N THR A 285 -6.74 4.06 -10.51
CA THR A 285 -6.09 5.27 -11.06
C THR A 285 -7.03 5.93 -12.03
N VAL A 286 -7.23 7.24 -11.89
CA VAL A 286 -8.14 7.97 -12.77
C VAL A 286 -7.36 8.91 -13.69
N ALA A 287 -7.58 8.80 -15.00
CA ALA A 287 -7.01 9.69 -16.01
C ALA A 287 -8.00 9.89 -17.17
N ASP A 288 -8.19 11.14 -17.61
CA ASP A 288 -9.11 11.54 -18.68
C ASP A 288 -10.52 10.93 -18.56
N GLY A 289 -11.08 10.90 -17.34
CA GLY A 289 -12.41 10.36 -17.07
C GLY A 289 -12.52 8.84 -17.18
N THR A 290 -11.39 8.12 -17.12
CA THR A 290 -11.35 6.66 -17.10
C THR A 290 -10.70 6.17 -15.81
N VAL A 291 -11.34 5.25 -15.12
CA VAL A 291 -10.83 4.55 -13.93
C VAL A 291 -10.14 3.26 -14.39
N PHE A 292 -8.87 3.13 -14.05
CA PHE A 292 -8.05 1.95 -14.31
C PHE A 292 -7.81 1.20 -13.01
N VAL A 293 -7.98 -0.12 -13.02
CA VAL A 293 -7.81 -0.93 -11.81
C VAL A 293 -7.46 -2.37 -12.14
N GLY A 294 -6.62 -2.99 -11.31
CA GLY A 294 -6.31 -4.41 -11.37
C GLY A 294 -7.19 -5.25 -10.43
N SER A 295 -7.39 -6.51 -10.77
CA SER A 295 -8.08 -7.49 -9.92
C SER A 295 -7.25 -8.76 -9.73
N ASP A 296 -7.57 -9.49 -8.67
CA ASP A 296 -7.07 -10.84 -8.43
C ASP A 296 -7.61 -11.86 -9.46
N ASP A 297 -8.51 -11.46 -10.37
CA ASP A 297 -9.02 -12.31 -11.48
C ASP A 297 -8.13 -12.29 -12.73
N ASP A 298 -6.89 -11.82 -12.59
CA ASP A 298 -5.88 -11.67 -13.63
C ASP A 298 -6.17 -10.55 -14.65
N ASN A 299 -7.21 -9.71 -14.46
CA ASN A 299 -7.54 -8.63 -15.39
C ASN A 299 -7.20 -7.22 -14.89
N VAL A 300 -6.78 -6.40 -15.84
CA VAL A 300 -6.83 -4.94 -15.76
C VAL A 300 -8.14 -4.47 -16.40
N TYR A 301 -8.85 -3.58 -15.73
CA TYR A 301 -10.09 -2.98 -16.20
C TYR A 301 -9.90 -1.49 -16.46
N ALA A 302 -10.54 -0.99 -17.52
CA ALA A 302 -10.76 0.43 -17.76
C ALA A 302 -12.26 0.70 -17.77
N LEU A 303 -12.71 1.54 -16.85
CA LEU A 303 -14.11 1.87 -16.61
C LEU A 303 -14.33 3.37 -16.86
N ASP A 304 -15.47 3.74 -17.43
CA ASP A 304 -15.87 5.14 -17.50
C ASP A 304 -16.11 5.68 -16.08
N ALA A 305 -15.46 6.79 -15.72
CA ALA A 305 -15.55 7.34 -14.36
C ALA A 305 -16.96 7.84 -14.00
N ALA A 306 -17.78 8.21 -14.98
CA ALA A 306 -19.09 8.79 -14.73
C ALA A 306 -20.17 7.73 -14.45
N ASP A 307 -20.06 6.53 -15.03
CA ASP A 307 -21.11 5.51 -14.92
C ASP A 307 -20.62 4.07 -14.68
N GLY A 308 -19.30 3.86 -14.58
CA GLY A 308 -18.69 2.56 -14.33
C GLY A 308 -18.74 1.62 -15.53
N ALA A 309 -19.14 2.09 -16.72
CA ALA A 309 -19.20 1.24 -17.91
C ALA A 309 -17.80 0.78 -18.32
N GLN A 310 -17.59 -0.53 -18.41
CA GLN A 310 -16.34 -1.09 -18.90
C GLN A 310 -16.07 -0.66 -20.35
N GLN A 311 -14.98 0.06 -20.55
CA GLN A 311 -14.47 0.46 -21.86
C GLN A 311 -13.65 -0.67 -22.50
N TRP A 312 -12.76 -1.28 -21.73
CA TRP A 312 -11.97 -2.45 -22.12
C TRP A 312 -11.46 -3.22 -20.88
N SER A 313 -10.97 -4.43 -21.10
CA SER A 313 -10.18 -5.18 -20.11
C SER A 313 -9.02 -5.91 -20.81
N TYR A 314 -7.96 -6.21 -20.04
CA TYR A 314 -6.80 -6.95 -20.51
C TYR A 314 -6.45 -8.05 -19.50
N GLU A 315 -6.37 -9.30 -19.96
CA GLU A 315 -6.01 -10.47 -19.15
C GLU A 315 -4.48 -10.62 -19.14
N THR A 316 -3.89 -10.53 -17.96
CA THR A 316 -2.47 -10.82 -17.70
C THR A 316 -2.28 -12.30 -17.35
N GLY A 317 -1.08 -12.74 -17.00
CA GLY A 317 -0.82 -14.12 -16.60
C GLY A 317 -1.05 -14.41 -15.11
N GLY A 318 -1.42 -13.42 -14.30
CA GLY A 318 -1.60 -13.55 -12.86
C GLY A 318 -2.21 -12.30 -12.21
N SER A 319 -2.53 -12.39 -10.92
CA SER A 319 -3.28 -11.32 -10.25
C SER A 319 -2.59 -9.95 -10.27
N ILE A 320 -3.40 -8.89 -10.37
CA ILE A 320 -2.92 -7.51 -10.38
C ILE A 320 -3.27 -6.84 -9.06
N ARG A 321 -2.27 -6.71 -8.20
CA ARG A 321 -2.37 -5.98 -6.93
C ARG A 321 -1.67 -4.63 -6.94
N SER A 322 -0.82 -4.40 -7.94
CA SER A 322 -0.17 -3.11 -8.14
C SER A 322 -1.19 -2.06 -8.62
N ALA A 323 -1.04 -0.82 -8.17
CA ALA A 323 -1.84 0.29 -8.69
C ALA A 323 -1.35 0.65 -10.10
N PRO A 324 -2.22 0.79 -11.12
CA PRO A 324 -1.79 1.17 -12.46
C PRO A 324 -1.30 2.63 -12.51
N THR A 325 -0.29 2.91 -13.34
CA THR A 325 0.17 4.28 -13.61
C THR A 325 -0.10 4.66 -15.05
N VAL A 326 -0.68 5.84 -15.28
CA VAL A 326 -0.97 6.33 -16.65
C VAL A 326 -0.11 7.54 -16.98
N VAL A 327 0.61 7.47 -18.10
CA VAL A 327 1.41 8.56 -18.69
C VAL A 327 1.36 8.47 -20.22
N ASP A 328 1.06 9.59 -20.89
CA ASP A 328 1.14 9.75 -22.35
C ASP A 328 0.46 8.64 -23.18
N GLY A 329 -0.77 8.27 -22.82
CA GLY A 329 -1.49 7.20 -23.54
C GLY A 329 -1.02 5.79 -23.19
N THR A 330 -0.21 5.63 -22.15
CA THR A 330 0.30 4.34 -21.70
C THR A 330 -0.12 4.08 -20.27
N LEU A 331 -0.66 2.88 -20.03
CA LEU A 331 -0.86 2.35 -18.69
C LEU A 331 0.25 1.36 -18.38
N PHE A 332 0.95 1.56 -17.26
CA PHE A 332 1.96 0.66 -16.72
C PHE A 332 1.40 -0.04 -15.49
N VAL A 333 1.58 -1.36 -15.41
CA VAL A 333 1.06 -2.16 -14.29
C VAL A 333 1.86 -3.44 -14.09
N GLY A 334 2.16 -3.78 -12.83
CA GLY A 334 2.82 -5.02 -12.44
C GLY A 334 1.82 -6.14 -12.13
N SER A 335 2.14 -7.36 -12.52
CA SER A 335 1.37 -8.57 -12.22
C SER A 335 2.17 -9.55 -11.36
N ASN A 336 1.45 -10.37 -10.59
CA ASN A 336 2.01 -11.48 -9.83
C ASN A 336 2.58 -12.62 -10.69
N ASP A 337 2.37 -12.58 -12.01
CA ASP A 337 3.08 -13.45 -12.95
C ASP A 337 4.56 -13.06 -13.17
N GLY A 338 5.00 -11.94 -12.57
CA GLY A 338 6.35 -11.41 -12.70
C GLY A 338 6.53 -10.53 -13.93
N THR A 339 5.47 -9.93 -14.46
CA THR A 339 5.53 -9.09 -15.66
C THR A 339 5.03 -7.67 -15.38
N LEU A 340 5.82 -6.69 -15.82
CA LEU A 340 5.41 -5.31 -15.99
C LEU A 340 4.84 -5.16 -17.40
N TYR A 341 3.56 -4.77 -17.48
CA TYR A 341 2.84 -4.55 -18.72
C TYR A 341 2.76 -3.07 -19.05
N ALA A 342 2.98 -2.72 -20.33
CA ALA A 342 2.64 -1.42 -20.88
C ALA A 342 1.49 -1.58 -21.88
N LEU A 343 0.34 -1.00 -21.55
CA LEU A 343 -0.89 -1.10 -22.35
C LEU A 343 -1.22 0.26 -22.97
N GLU A 344 -1.69 0.25 -24.22
CA GLU A 344 -2.23 1.43 -24.89
C GLU A 344 -3.53 1.88 -24.20
N THR A 345 -3.66 3.18 -23.95
CA THR A 345 -4.90 3.79 -23.48
C THR A 345 -5.18 5.10 -24.21
N SER A 346 -6.46 5.43 -24.35
CA SER A 346 -6.88 6.71 -24.93
C SER A 346 -6.68 7.90 -23.98
N ALA A 347 -6.37 7.64 -22.70
CA ALA A 347 -6.06 8.67 -21.71
C ALA A 347 -4.67 9.26 -21.99
N THR A 348 -4.64 10.49 -22.50
CA THR A 348 -3.43 11.26 -22.80
C THR A 348 -2.96 12.11 -21.62
N GLY A 349 -3.84 12.38 -20.66
CA GLY A 349 -3.49 12.96 -19.37
C GLY A 349 -2.62 12.03 -18.54
N SER A 350 -1.80 12.60 -17.66
CA SER A 350 -1.05 11.83 -16.67
C SER A 350 -1.93 11.54 -15.44
N SER A 351 -1.54 10.52 -14.69
CA SER A 351 -2.08 10.26 -13.35
C SER A 351 -1.61 11.27 -12.27
N GLU A 352 -0.93 12.36 -12.67
CA GLU A 352 -0.46 13.40 -11.75
C GLU A 352 -1.62 14.04 -10.96
N ASP A 353 -2.79 14.20 -11.60
CA ASP A 353 -3.95 14.82 -10.94
C ASP A 353 -4.66 13.90 -9.93
N SER A 354 -4.47 12.57 -9.99
CA SER A 354 -5.15 11.59 -9.11
C SER A 354 -4.28 11.00 -7.99
N ARG A 355 -2.95 11.17 -8.07
CA ARG A 355 -1.98 10.60 -7.11
C ARG A 355 -0.92 11.61 -6.63
N VAL A 356 -0.43 12.47 -7.53
CA VAL A 356 0.70 13.40 -7.24
C VAL A 356 0.27 14.62 -6.44
N ARG A 357 -0.92 15.18 -6.69
CA ARG A 357 -1.45 16.26 -5.84
C ARG A 357 -1.92 15.79 -4.46
N LEU A 358 -2.09 14.48 -4.27
CA LEU A 358 -2.71 13.88 -3.08
C LEU A 358 -1.71 13.16 -2.16
N GLY A 359 -0.39 13.33 -2.40
CA GLY A 359 0.68 12.80 -1.55
C GLY A 359 0.78 11.27 -1.50
N THR A 360 0.07 10.56 -2.37
CA THR A 360 0.00 9.10 -2.44
C THR A 360 0.70 8.63 -3.72
N LEU A 361 1.93 8.11 -3.57
CA LEU A 361 2.81 7.62 -4.67
C LEU A 361 3.39 8.75 -5.53
N GLY A 362 4.62 9.17 -5.18
CA GLY A 362 5.27 10.37 -5.66
C GLY A 362 5.88 10.28 -7.06
N HIS A 363 5.08 10.51 -8.10
CA HIS A 363 5.61 10.98 -9.39
C HIS A 363 5.92 12.48 -9.28
N HIS A 364 7.12 12.85 -8.86
CA HIS A 364 7.49 14.27 -8.81
C HIS A 364 8.89 14.53 -9.36
N HIS A 365 8.98 15.55 -10.21
CA HIS A 365 10.22 16.00 -10.85
C HIS A 365 10.97 17.06 -10.02
N VAL A 366 10.34 17.50 -8.92
CA VAL A 366 10.80 18.48 -7.92
C VAL A 366 10.04 18.21 -6.62
N TRP A 367 10.56 18.64 -5.46
CA TRP A 367 9.93 18.42 -4.16
C TRP A 367 8.47 18.90 -4.19
N ALA A 368 7.57 18.13 -3.57
CA ALA A 368 6.21 18.59 -3.33
C ALA A 368 6.31 19.82 -2.39
N GLU A 369 6.23 21.02 -2.95
CA GLU A 369 5.91 22.21 -2.16
C GLU A 369 4.47 22.01 -1.68
N ASN A 370 4.25 22.09 -0.36
CA ASN A 370 2.92 22.01 0.27
C ASN A 370 1.88 22.64 -0.67
N ALA A 371 0.82 21.87 -1.01
CA ALA A 371 -0.27 22.34 -1.86
C ALA A 371 -1.04 23.44 -1.13
N SER A 372 -0.46 24.64 -1.11
CA SER A 372 -0.99 25.76 -0.36
C SER A 372 -2.34 26.14 -0.96
N SER A 373 -3.40 25.92 -0.20
CA SER A 373 -4.70 26.52 -0.43
C SER A 373 -4.60 28.04 -0.27
N GLN A 374 -4.22 28.75 -1.33
CA GLN A 374 -4.27 30.21 -1.35
C GLN A 374 -4.80 30.77 -2.66
N ASP A 375 -6.08 31.14 -2.62
CA ASP A 375 -6.53 32.45 -3.07
C ASP A 375 -7.24 33.15 -1.89
N GLY A 376 -6.64 34.23 -1.35
CA GLY A 376 -7.43 35.29 -0.69
C GLY A 376 -6.97 35.84 0.67
N GLU A 377 -6.14 36.89 0.62
CA GLU A 377 -6.18 38.16 1.39
C GLU A 377 -5.91 38.21 2.92
N ASP A 378 -4.75 38.84 3.23
CA ASP A 378 -4.44 39.87 4.23
C ASP A 378 -5.15 39.89 5.61
N GLY A 379 -4.37 39.74 6.69
CA GLY A 379 -4.76 40.14 8.04
C GLY A 379 -3.67 39.99 9.11
N ASP A 380 -3.04 41.10 9.48
CA ASP A 380 -2.12 41.32 10.60
C ASP A 380 -2.81 41.20 11.98
N ASP A 381 -2.18 40.52 12.95
CA ASP A 381 -2.00 40.97 14.35
C ASP A 381 -1.49 39.82 15.26
N GLY A 382 -0.46 40.09 16.07
CA GLY A 382 0.25 39.10 16.89
C GLY A 382 -0.17 38.98 18.36
N GLY A 383 0.64 38.24 19.13
CA GLY A 383 0.77 38.38 20.59
C GLY A 383 0.65 37.12 21.45
N ASP A 384 1.82 36.55 21.78
CA ASP A 384 2.37 36.23 23.12
C ASP A 384 1.64 35.34 24.16
N ASP A 385 2.44 34.40 24.67
CA ASP A 385 2.60 33.91 26.05
C ASP A 385 1.54 33.09 26.81
N GLY A 386 2.00 31.94 27.35
CA GLY A 386 1.64 31.52 28.71
C GLY A 386 1.56 30.02 28.97
N GLY A 387 2.63 29.44 29.54
CA GLY A 387 2.69 28.02 29.93
C GLY A 387 1.88 27.60 31.17
N GLY A 388 1.83 26.30 31.40
CA GLY A 388 1.22 25.68 32.58
C GLY A 388 1.47 24.18 32.69
N SER A 389 2.48 23.84 33.48
CA SER A 389 2.87 22.50 33.97
C SER A 389 1.76 21.74 34.71
N GLY A 390 1.63 20.44 34.45
CA GLY A 390 0.82 19.50 35.25
C GLY A 390 1.47 18.11 35.30
N ASP A 391 2.04 17.77 36.44
CA ASP A 391 2.67 16.49 36.77
C ASP A 391 1.69 15.31 36.64
N GLY A 392 2.02 14.33 35.79
CA GLY A 392 1.44 12.99 35.75
C GLY A 392 2.26 11.97 36.56
N PRO A 393 1.68 10.81 36.93
CA PRO A 393 2.31 9.79 37.77
C PRO A 393 3.51 9.10 37.07
N PRO A 394 4.42 8.46 37.82
CA PRO A 394 5.71 8.01 37.28
C PRO A 394 5.60 6.82 36.31
N PRO A 395 6.59 6.63 35.42
CA PRO A 395 6.59 5.54 34.44
C PRO A 395 6.76 4.17 35.12
N ILE A 396 6.05 3.17 34.59
CA ILE A 396 6.25 1.76 34.93
C ILE A 396 7.54 1.31 34.26
N VAL A 397 8.52 0.91 35.07
CA VAL A 397 9.78 0.32 34.62
C VAL A 397 9.59 -1.19 34.57
N GLY A 398 9.75 -1.77 33.37
CA GLY A 398 9.82 -3.20 33.13
C GLY A 398 10.52 -3.46 31.80
N ASP A 399 11.86 -3.52 31.84
CA ASP A 399 12.68 -3.99 30.72
C ASP A 399 12.39 -5.48 30.47
N THR A 400 11.63 -5.77 29.42
CA THR A 400 11.87 -6.83 28.42
C THR A 400 10.70 -6.81 27.42
N ALA A 401 10.93 -6.26 26.23
CA ALA A 401 10.05 -6.49 25.10
C ALA A 401 10.10 -8.00 24.71
N PRO A 402 8.98 -8.62 24.34
CA PRO A 402 8.95 -10.03 23.94
C PRO A 402 9.80 -10.24 22.66
N GLN A 403 10.59 -11.30 22.64
CA GLN A 403 11.41 -11.68 21.49
C GLN A 403 11.02 -13.09 21.02
N SER A 404 10.68 -13.22 19.73
CA SER A 404 10.61 -14.51 19.04
C SER A 404 12.01 -15.06 18.79
N LEU A 405 12.32 -16.26 19.28
CA LEU A 405 13.60 -16.94 19.04
C LEU A 405 13.53 -18.02 17.95
N ALA A 406 12.42 -18.12 17.19
CA ALA A 406 12.27 -19.15 16.16
C ALA A 406 11.52 -18.74 14.88
N GLY A 407 10.85 -17.59 14.84
CA GLY A 407 10.20 -17.09 13.60
C GLY A 407 9.06 -17.96 13.07
N ASP A 408 8.31 -18.67 13.94
CA ASP A 408 7.27 -19.64 13.56
C ASP A 408 5.82 -19.21 13.87
N GLY A 409 5.59 -18.00 14.38
CA GLY A 409 4.25 -17.42 14.50
C GLY A 409 3.33 -18.04 15.57
N LEU A 410 3.88 -18.67 16.61
CA LEU A 410 3.10 -19.21 17.74
C LEU A 410 3.37 -18.44 19.05
N TYR A 411 2.30 -17.97 19.69
CA TYR A 411 2.30 -17.18 20.93
C TYR A 411 2.80 -17.98 22.15
N ARG A 412 3.56 -17.36 23.06
CA ARG A 412 3.97 -17.96 24.35
C ARG A 412 4.01 -16.95 25.49
N ASP A 413 3.64 -17.45 26.68
CA ASP A 413 3.85 -16.97 28.05
C ASP A 413 3.63 -15.45 28.25
N ILE A 414 2.42 -15.11 28.68
CA ILE A 414 1.93 -13.73 28.85
C ILE A 414 2.29 -13.19 30.24
N ASP A 415 2.41 -14.07 31.26
CA ASP A 415 2.74 -13.65 32.62
C ASP A 415 4.24 -13.69 32.96
N GLY A 416 5.05 -14.27 32.08
CA GLY A 416 6.52 -14.23 32.11
C GLY A 416 7.14 -15.21 33.10
N ASP A 417 6.43 -16.27 33.47
CA ASP A 417 6.89 -17.27 34.45
C ASP A 417 7.77 -18.39 33.86
N GLY A 418 7.86 -18.46 32.54
CA GLY A 418 8.64 -19.42 31.77
C GLY A 418 7.86 -20.68 31.35
N GLU A 419 6.57 -20.79 31.67
CA GLU A 419 5.68 -21.87 31.26
C GLU A 419 4.40 -21.32 30.59
N PHE A 420 3.90 -21.98 29.53
CA PHE A 420 2.58 -21.63 28.98
C PHE A 420 1.49 -22.38 29.76
N THR A 421 0.69 -21.64 30.52
CA THR A 421 -0.32 -22.16 31.43
C THR A 421 -1.73 -21.68 31.09
N ILE A 422 -2.74 -22.21 31.80
CA ILE A 422 -4.12 -21.74 31.69
C ILE A 422 -4.29 -20.29 32.19
N GLY A 423 -3.34 -19.80 33.00
CA GLY A 423 -3.31 -18.41 33.47
C GLY A 423 -3.04 -17.44 32.32
N ASP A 424 -2.13 -17.79 31.39
CA ASP A 424 -1.83 -17.00 30.19
C ASP A 424 -3.04 -16.91 29.27
N VAL A 425 -3.72 -18.05 29.10
CA VAL A 425 -4.96 -18.13 28.32
C VAL A 425 -6.06 -17.27 28.96
N GLN A 426 -6.18 -17.28 30.29
CA GLN A 426 -7.14 -16.43 31.00
C GLN A 426 -6.80 -14.94 30.88
N LEU A 427 -5.54 -14.55 31.00
CA LEU A 427 -5.08 -13.18 30.80
C LEU A 427 -5.36 -12.66 29.38
N PHE A 428 -5.18 -13.52 28.37
CA PHE A 428 -5.52 -13.20 26.98
C PHE A 428 -7.02 -12.95 26.78
N PHE A 429 -7.88 -13.62 27.55
CA PHE A 429 -9.35 -13.50 27.43
C PHE A 429 -9.97 -12.48 28.39
N GLU A 430 -9.27 -12.02 29.43
CA GLU A 430 -9.81 -11.11 30.46
C GLU A 430 -10.26 -9.75 29.90
N HIS A 431 -9.84 -9.40 28.68
CA HIS A 431 -10.14 -8.12 28.02
C HIS A 431 -10.87 -8.24 26.66
N ARG A 432 -11.42 -9.40 26.31
CA ARG A 432 -12.09 -9.61 25.00
C ARG A 432 -13.55 -10.04 25.15
N ASP A 433 -14.38 -9.60 24.20
CA ASP A 433 -15.80 -9.94 24.16
C ASP A 433 -16.04 -11.43 23.87
N ALA A 434 -17.06 -11.99 24.51
CA ALA A 434 -17.35 -13.44 24.48
C ALA A 434 -17.63 -13.98 23.06
N ASP A 435 -18.18 -13.13 22.18
CA ASP A 435 -18.50 -13.49 20.79
C ASP A 435 -17.21 -13.64 19.95
N VAL A 436 -16.20 -12.80 20.20
CA VAL A 436 -14.87 -12.87 19.57
C VAL A 436 -14.14 -14.17 19.93
N VAL A 437 -14.33 -14.64 21.16
CA VAL A 437 -13.77 -15.92 21.64
C VAL A 437 -14.45 -17.12 20.95
N GLN A 438 -15.77 -17.03 20.71
CA GLN A 438 -16.54 -18.11 20.12
C GLN A 438 -16.22 -18.33 18.63
N ASP A 439 -16.04 -17.24 17.88
CA ASP A 439 -15.78 -17.29 16.44
C ASP A 439 -14.36 -17.76 16.09
N ASN A 440 -13.44 -17.77 17.06
CA ASN A 440 -12.03 -18.11 16.86
C ASN A 440 -11.58 -19.40 17.55
N ALA A 441 -12.51 -20.12 18.20
CA ALA A 441 -12.21 -21.29 19.02
C ALA A 441 -11.53 -22.45 18.24
N GLU A 442 -11.72 -22.52 16.92
CA GLU A 442 -11.17 -23.56 16.06
C GLU A 442 -9.69 -23.35 15.65
N PHE A 443 -9.15 -22.14 15.82
CA PHE A 443 -7.74 -21.83 15.54
C PHE A 443 -6.80 -22.31 16.66
N PHE A 444 -7.35 -22.69 17.82
CA PHE A 444 -6.59 -23.24 18.95
C PHE A 444 -6.45 -24.77 18.84
N ASN A 445 -5.88 -25.25 17.73
CA ASN A 445 -5.54 -26.67 17.55
C ASN A 445 -4.14 -26.96 18.12
N PHE A 446 -4.06 -27.42 19.38
CA PHE A 446 -2.79 -27.69 20.06
C PHE A 446 -2.51 -29.19 20.29
N ASP A 447 -2.62 -30.03 19.25
CA ASP A 447 -2.18 -31.42 19.36
C ASP A 447 -0.91 -31.68 18.52
N GLY A 448 0.21 -31.22 19.09
CA GLY A 448 1.57 -31.48 18.63
C GLY A 448 2.42 -32.31 19.60
N GLY A 449 1.82 -33.27 20.34
CA GLY A 449 2.52 -34.39 20.97
C GLY A 449 3.39 -34.11 22.22
N GLU A 450 2.91 -34.59 23.37
CA GLU A 450 3.65 -34.87 24.62
C GLU A 450 3.88 -33.73 25.65
N SER A 451 2.89 -32.90 25.94
CA SER A 451 2.81 -32.23 27.26
C SER A 451 1.37 -32.13 27.80
N PRO A 452 1.13 -32.41 29.11
CA PRO A 452 -0.20 -32.39 29.69
C PRO A 452 -0.46 -31.01 30.30
N GLY A 453 -1.15 -30.12 29.58
CA GLY A 453 -1.46 -28.80 30.10
C GLY A 453 -2.92 -28.44 29.94
N VAL A 454 -3.38 -28.36 28.68
CA VAL A 454 -4.72 -27.87 28.36
C VAL A 454 -5.19 -28.62 27.11
N SER A 455 -6.27 -29.37 27.23
CA SER A 455 -6.96 -29.97 26.09
C SER A 455 -8.10 -29.08 25.61
N ILE A 456 -8.58 -29.28 24.38
CA ILE A 456 -9.79 -28.63 23.85
C ILE A 456 -11.00 -28.80 24.79
N VAL A 457 -11.03 -29.88 25.59
CA VAL A 457 -12.07 -30.17 26.57
C VAL A 457 -11.99 -29.23 27.78
N ASP A 458 -10.78 -28.80 28.16
CA ASP A 458 -10.57 -27.86 29.28
C ASP A 458 -10.97 -26.43 28.89
N VAL A 459 -10.69 -26.03 27.65
CA VAL A 459 -11.13 -24.76 27.06
C VAL A 459 -12.66 -24.70 26.96
N GLN A 460 -13.29 -25.79 26.51
CA GLN A 460 -14.75 -25.89 26.45
C GLN A 460 -15.41 -25.89 27.84
N ALA A 461 -14.78 -26.49 28.85
CA ALA A 461 -15.30 -26.51 30.22
C ALA A 461 -15.26 -25.12 30.89
N LEU A 462 -14.22 -24.33 30.64
CA LEU A 462 -14.11 -22.94 31.10
C LEU A 462 -15.15 -22.02 30.44
N PHE A 463 -15.44 -22.26 29.17
CA PHE A 463 -16.47 -21.51 28.43
C PHE A 463 -17.89 -21.77 28.97
N LEU A 464 -18.21 -23.02 29.34
CA LEU A 464 -19.50 -23.37 29.94
C LEU A 464 -19.67 -22.78 31.36
N ASP A 465 -18.61 -22.73 32.14
CA ASP A 465 -18.62 -22.12 33.49
C ASP A 465 -18.79 -20.59 33.43
N TYR A 466 -18.20 -19.92 32.43
CA TYR A 466 -18.36 -18.47 32.20
C TYR A 466 -19.78 -18.07 31.77
N LEU A 467 -20.46 -18.91 30.99
CA LEU A 467 -21.84 -18.69 30.54
C LEU A 467 -22.89 -19.09 31.60
N GLY A 468 -22.49 -19.74 32.69
CA GLY A 468 -23.37 -20.14 33.79
C GLY A 468 -24.35 -21.27 33.45
N GLU A 469 -24.04 -22.09 32.44
CA GLU A 469 -24.84 -23.28 32.08
C GLU A 469 -24.11 -24.56 32.54
N GLU A 470 -24.72 -25.31 33.48
CA GLU A 470 -24.22 -26.63 33.96
C GLU A 470 -24.39 -27.77 32.95
#